data_AF-A0A4Q3C4S5-F1
#
_entry.id   AF-A0A4Q3C4S5-F1
#
_cell.length_a   1.000
_cell.length_b   1.000
_cell.length_c   1.000
_cell.angle_alpha   90.00
_cell.angle_beta   90.00
_cell.angle_gamma   90.00
#
_symmetry.space_group_name_H-M   'P 1'
#
loop_
_entity.id
_entity.type
_entity.pdbx_description
1 polymer ?
#
loop_
_entity_poly.entity_id
_entity_poly.type
_entity_poly.pdbx_seq_one_letter_code
_entity_poly.pdbx_strand_id
1 'polypeptide(L)'
;TGMVAIFAFISGGLCCSIMWPSIFSLAVTGLGKYTSQASAFLIMMILGGAIIPPVQGILADTSGIHLSYVVPVLGFAYLVFFALKAGSILKSQGIDIDSVEAGGGH
;
A
#
# COMPACT_ATOMS: atom_id res chain seq x y z
N THR A 1 -18.87 -19.13 8.98
CA THR A 1 -19.18 -20.08 7.88
C THR A 1 -18.00 -20.12 6.92
N GLY A 2 -17.45 -21.30 6.61
CA GLY A 2 -16.20 -21.45 5.85
C GLY A 2 -16.20 -20.78 4.47
N MET A 3 -17.34 -20.75 3.78
CA MET A 3 -17.52 -20.01 2.52
C MET A 3 -17.23 -18.51 2.67
N VAL A 4 -17.76 -17.86 3.72
CA VAL A 4 -17.51 -16.43 3.97
C VAL A 4 -16.03 -16.17 4.25
N ALA A 5 -15.35 -17.08 4.96
CA ALA A 5 -13.91 -16.97 5.18
C ALA A 5 -13.11 -17.09 3.87
N ILE A 6 -13.47 -18.04 3.00
CA ILE A 6 -12.81 -18.22 1.70
C ILE A 6 -13.01 -16.98 0.82
N PHE A 7 -14.25 -16.48 0.71
CA PHE A 7 -14.52 -15.24 -0.02
C PHE A 7 -13.77 -14.04 0.56
N ALA A 8 -13.67 -13.91 1.89
CA ALA A 8 -12.91 -12.85 2.55
C ALA A 8 -11.40 -12.96 2.29
N PHE A 9 -10.83 -14.17 2.32
CA PHE A 9 -9.41 -14.36 2.02
C PHE A 9 -9.07 -14.12 0.56
N ILE A 10 -9.89 -14.59 -0.38
CA ILE A 10 -9.67 -14.38 -1.82
C ILE A 10 -9.79 -12.89 -2.16
N SER A 11 -10.85 -12.22 -1.67
CA SER A 11 -11.02 -10.78 -1.89
C SER A 11 -9.91 -9.96 -1.22
N GLY A 12 -9.51 -10.29 0.01
CA GLY A 12 -8.37 -9.67 0.68
C GLY A 12 -7.07 -9.83 -0.11
N GLY A 13 -6.78 -11.05 -0.60
CA GLY A 13 -5.61 -11.31 -1.44
C GLY A 13 -5.63 -10.53 -2.76
N LEU A 14 -6.79 -10.42 -3.40
CA LEU A 14 -6.97 -9.62 -4.61
C LEU A 14 -6.69 -8.13 -4.34
N CYS A 15 -7.25 -7.57 -3.26
CA CYS A 15 -7.01 -6.18 -2.88
C CYS A 15 -5.53 -5.90 -2.62
N CYS A 16 -4.84 -6.80 -1.91
CA CYS A 16 -3.41 -6.66 -1.62
C CYS A 16 -2.53 -6.66 -2.88
N SER A 17 -2.92 -7.41 -3.93
CA SER A 17 -2.19 -7.49 -5.20
C SER A 17 -2.20 -6.16 -5.96
N ILE A 18 -3.33 -5.45 -5.96
CA ILE A 18 -3.52 -4.18 -6.70
C ILE A 18 -2.92 -3.01 -5.91
N MET A 19 -2.89 -3.11 -4.58
CA MET A 19 -2.43 -2.03 -3.71
C MET A 19 -0.99 -1.60 -3.99
N TRP A 20 -0.06 -2.54 -4.18
CA TRP A 20 1.35 -2.23 -4.46
C TRP A 20 1.57 -1.47 -5.78
N PRO A 21 1.08 -1.93 -6.95
CA PRO A 21 1.21 -1.19 -8.20
C PRO A 21 0.47 0.15 -8.17
N SER A 22 -0.67 0.27 -7.47
CA SER A 22 -1.36 1.57 -7.32
C SER A 22 -0.54 2.56 -6.49
N ILE A 23 0.05 2.15 -5.37
CA ILE A 23 0.94 2.99 -4.55
C ILE A 23 2.17 3.39 -5.35
N PHE A 24 2.77 2.44 -6.06
CA PHE A 24 3.94 2.70 -6.90
C PHE A 24 3.62 3.72 -7.98
N SER A 25 2.51 3.54 -8.69
CA SER A 25 2.03 4.48 -9.72
C SER A 25 1.83 5.88 -9.11
N LEU A 26 1.03 6.00 -8.05
CA LEU A 26 0.76 7.26 -7.36
C LEU A 26 2.03 7.98 -6.90
N ALA A 27 3.05 7.23 -6.45
CA ALA A 27 4.29 7.80 -5.95
C ALA A 27 5.26 8.24 -7.06
N VAL A 28 5.15 7.70 -8.28
CA VAL A 28 6.01 8.07 -9.42
C VAL A 28 5.36 9.06 -10.39
N THR A 29 4.02 9.17 -10.38
CA THR A 29 3.27 10.15 -11.17
C THR A 29 3.55 11.58 -10.70
N GLY A 30 3.73 12.52 -11.64
CA GLY A 30 3.98 13.94 -11.35
C GLY A 30 5.45 14.32 -11.09
N LEU A 31 6.36 13.35 -10.96
CA LEU A 31 7.78 13.61 -10.69
C LEU A 31 8.66 13.86 -11.93
N GLY A 32 8.17 13.58 -13.14
CA GLY A 32 8.86 13.86 -14.39
C GLY A 32 10.26 13.23 -14.45
N LYS A 33 11.31 14.07 -14.49
CA LYS A 33 12.71 13.56 -14.53
C LYS A 33 13.13 12.75 -13.30
N TYR A 34 12.42 12.89 -12.18
CA TYR A 34 12.74 12.24 -10.92
C TYR A 34 12.02 10.90 -10.70
N THR A 35 11.15 10.48 -11.63
CA THR A 35 10.38 9.22 -11.54
C THR A 35 11.28 8.00 -11.34
N SER A 36 12.40 7.89 -12.06
CA SER A 36 13.36 6.78 -11.90
C SER A 36 13.99 6.76 -10.49
N GLN A 37 14.35 7.93 -9.97
CA GLN A 37 14.94 8.03 -8.64
C GLN A 37 13.91 7.74 -7.53
N ALA A 38 12.67 8.21 -7.68
CA ALA A 38 11.58 7.89 -6.76
C ALA A 38 11.25 6.39 -6.74
N SER A 39 11.19 5.73 -7.91
CA SER A 39 11.01 4.27 -7.95
C SER A 39 12.13 3.51 -7.23
N ALA A 40 13.39 3.97 -7.35
CA ALA A 40 14.51 3.37 -6.65
C ALA A 40 14.39 3.57 -5.12
N PHE A 41 14.00 4.75 -4.66
CA PHE A 41 13.77 5.01 -3.25
C PHE A 41 12.60 4.22 -2.68
N LEU A 42 11.51 4.05 -3.42
CA LEU A 42 10.38 3.20 -3.01
C LEU A 42 10.82 1.76 -2.80
N ILE A 43 11.56 1.18 -3.75
CA ILE A 43 12.08 -0.19 -3.63
C ILE A 43 13.05 -0.32 -2.44
N MET A 44 13.93 0.67 -2.23
CA MET A 44 14.80 0.68 -1.06
C MET A 44 14.04 0.78 0.27
N MET A 45 12.92 1.52 0.31
CA MET A 45 12.07 1.59 1.50
C MET A 45 11.41 0.26 1.86
N ILE A 46 11.11 -0.61 0.88
CA ILE A 46 10.59 -1.97 1.16
C ILE A 46 11.60 -2.76 2.01
N LEU A 47 12.89 -2.68 1.67
CA LEU A 47 13.96 -3.32 2.42
C LEU A 47 14.04 -2.77 3.84
N GLY A 48 13.86 -1.45 4.02
CA GLY A 48 13.77 -0.83 5.35
C GLY A 48 12.54 -1.27 6.15
N GLY A 49 11.44 -1.57 5.47
CA GLY A 49 10.20 -2.09 6.08
C GLY A 49 10.30 -3.52 6.60
N ALA A 50 11.38 -4.26 6.31
CA ALA A 50 11.62 -5.61 6.81
C ALA A 50 11.79 -5.69 8.35
N ILE A 51 11.84 -4.55 9.03
CA ILE A 51 11.86 -4.44 10.49
C ILE A 51 10.45 -4.61 11.10
N ILE A 52 9.39 -4.34 10.34
CA ILE A 52 8.00 -4.45 10.83
C ILE A 52 7.59 -5.90 11.17
N PRO A 53 7.90 -6.93 10.34
CA PRO A 53 7.54 -8.32 10.64
C PRO A 53 8.17 -8.89 11.92
N PRO A 54 9.48 -8.67 12.22
CA PRO A 54 10.06 -9.06 13.51
C PRO A 54 9.37 -8.40 14.70
N VAL A 55 9.05 -7.10 14.60
CA VAL A 55 8.36 -6.36 15.66
C VAL A 55 6.95 -6.94 15.88
N GLN A 56 6.23 -7.23 14.81
CA GLN A 56 4.90 -7.87 14.90
C GLN A 56 4.98 -9.29 15.48
N GLY A 57 6.01 -10.08 15.13
CA GLY A 57 6.23 -11.43 15.66
C GLY A 57 6.46 -11.42 17.17
N ILE A 58 7.32 -10.53 17.67
CA ILE A 58 7.57 -10.38 19.11
C ILE A 58 6.30 -9.95 19.86
N LEU A 59 5.49 -9.06 19.25
CA LEU A 59 4.22 -8.64 19.83
C LEU A 59 3.18 -9.77 19.86
N ALA A 60 3.21 -10.67 18.87
CA ALA A 60 2.36 -11.85 18.81
C ALA A 60 2.70 -12.90 19.85
N ASP A 61 3.99 -13.11 20.12
CA ASP A 61 4.45 -14.08 21.10
C ASP A 61 4.14 -13.66 22.55
N THR A 62 4.00 -12.36 22.81
CA THR A 62 3.82 -11.81 24.18
C THR A 62 2.38 -11.46 24.54
N SER A 63 1.58 -10.96 23.61
CA SER A 63 0.26 -10.34 23.90
C SER A 63 -0.95 -11.11 23.35
N GLY A 64 -0.73 -12.25 22.68
CA GLY A 64 -1.77 -13.05 22.05
C GLY A 64 -2.20 -12.52 20.68
N ILE A 65 -2.56 -13.45 19.78
CA ILE A 65 -2.83 -13.24 18.35
C ILE A 65 -3.81 -12.09 18.07
N HIS A 66 -4.77 -11.84 18.98
CA HIS A 66 -5.76 -10.76 18.83
C HIS A 66 -5.17 -9.35 18.88
N LEU A 67 -4.17 -9.08 19.75
CA LEU A 67 -3.55 -7.75 19.82
C LEU A 67 -2.56 -7.51 18.66
N SER A 68 -1.99 -8.57 18.10
CA SER A 68 -1.12 -8.48 16.92
C SER A 68 -1.84 -7.96 15.69
N TYR A 69 -3.16 -8.13 15.58
CA TYR A 69 -3.95 -7.57 14.49
C TYR A 69 -3.99 -6.03 14.50
N VAL A 70 -3.62 -5.37 15.60
CA VAL A 70 -3.53 -3.90 15.64
C VAL A 70 -2.43 -3.38 14.71
N VAL A 71 -1.35 -4.14 14.52
CA VAL A 71 -0.21 -3.76 13.67
C VAL A 71 -0.60 -3.67 12.19
N PRO A 72 -1.18 -4.71 11.55
CA PRO A 72 -1.65 -4.61 10.18
C PRO A 72 -2.79 -3.60 10.03
N VAL A 73 -3.70 -3.46 11.01
CA VAL A 73 -4.77 -2.45 10.94
C VAL A 73 -4.20 -1.04 10.90
N LEU A 74 -3.21 -0.73 11.74
CA LEU A 74 -2.50 0.56 11.68
C LEU A 74 -1.74 0.74 10.37
N GLY A 75 -1.13 -0.32 9.84
CA GLY A 75 -0.49 -0.31 8.53
C GLY A 75 -1.45 0.05 7.40
N PHE A 76 -2.61 -0.62 7.32
CA PHE A 76 -3.64 -0.32 6.33
C PHE A 76 -4.22 1.10 6.50
N ALA A 77 -4.42 1.56 7.74
CA ALA A 77 -4.86 2.94 8.00
C ALA A 77 -3.85 3.97 7.48
N TYR A 78 -2.54 3.73 7.66
CA TYR A 78 -1.49 4.57 7.10
C TYR A 78 -1.50 4.56 5.57
N LEU A 79 -1.73 3.41 4.94
CA LEU A 79 -1.83 3.31 3.48
C LEU A 79 -3.02 4.09 2.92
N VAL A 80 -4.18 4.04 3.59
CA VAL A 80 -5.35 4.85 3.23
C VAL A 80 -5.03 6.33 3.36
N PHE A 81 -4.41 6.75 4.46
CA PHE A 81 -3.98 8.14 4.64
C PHE A 81 -2.99 8.59 3.56
N PHE A 82 -2.02 7.74 3.22
CA PHE A 82 -1.07 7.99 2.14
C PHE A 82 -1.77 8.15 0.80
N ALA A 83 -2.70 7.25 0.44
CA ALA A 83 -3.44 7.32 -0.82
C ALA A 83 -4.26 8.62 -0.94
N LEU A 84 -4.95 9.02 0.13
CA LEU A 84 -5.72 10.28 0.17
C LEU A 84 -4.80 11.51 0.04
N LYS A 85 -3.65 11.51 0.73
CA LYS A 85 -2.68 12.60 0.65
C LYS A 85 -2.01 12.68 -0.71
N ALA A 86 -1.54 11.56 -1.25
CA ALA A 86 -0.92 11.48 -2.57
C ALA A 86 -1.89 11.93 -3.66
N GLY A 87 -3.15 11.47 -3.62
CA GLY A 87 -4.20 11.92 -4.53
C GLY A 87 -4.47 13.43 -4.43
N SER A 88 -4.51 13.98 -3.22
CA SER A 88 -4.69 15.42 -3.01
C SER A 88 -3.52 16.26 -3.54
N ILE A 89 -2.28 15.78 -3.39
CA ILE A 89 -1.08 16.47 -3.88
C ILE A 89 -1.06 16.45 -5.41
N LEU A 90 -1.38 15.31 -6.02
CA LEU A 90 -1.40 15.14 -7.46
C LEU A 90 -2.51 15.97 -8.14
N LYS A 91 -3.68 16.05 -7.49
CA LYS A 91 -4.76 16.98 -7.88
C LYS A 91 -4.33 18.44 -7.82
N SER A 92 -3.51 18.83 -6.84
CA SER A 92 -2.94 20.18 -6.76
C SER A 92 -1.92 20.47 -7.87
N GLN A 93 -1.38 19.45 -8.53
CA GLN A 93 -0.50 19.60 -9.70
C GLN A 93 -1.27 19.59 -11.03
N GLY A 94 -2.61 19.52 -11.00
CA GLY A 94 -3.46 19.51 -12.19
C GLY A 94 -3.40 18.20 -12.99
N ILE A 95 -2.88 17.12 -12.41
CA ILE A 95 -2.84 15.79 -13.03
C ILE A 95 -4.10 15.03 -12.61
N ASP A 96 -4.99 14.82 -13.57
CA ASP A 96 -6.24 14.10 -13.40
C ASP A 96 -5.96 12.59 -13.44
N ILE A 97 -6.00 11.95 -12.27
CA ILE A 97 -5.61 10.54 -12.08
C ILE A 97 -6.51 9.60 -12.91
N ASP A 98 -7.77 10.00 -13.13
CA ASP A 98 -8.73 9.27 -13.97
C ASP A 98 -8.28 9.14 -15.44
N SER A 99 -7.40 10.02 -15.92
CA SER A 99 -6.84 9.95 -17.29
C SER A 99 -5.61 9.03 -17.43
N VAL A 100 -4.92 8.71 -16.33
CA VAL A 100 -3.71 7.86 -16.33
C VAL A 100 -4.07 6.39 -16.19
N GLU A 101 -5.12 6.05 -15.43
CA GLU A 101 -5.61 4.66 -15.31
C GLU A 101 -6.19 4.12 -16.62
N ALA A 102 -6.85 4.96 -17.42
CA ALA A 102 -7.40 4.57 -18.72
C ALA A 102 -6.33 4.26 -19.80
N GLY A 103 -5.08 4.69 -19.61
CA GLY A 103 -3.98 4.45 -20.56
C GLY A 103 -3.06 3.28 -20.20
N GLY A 104 -3.19 2.72 -18.98
CA GLY A 104 -2.40 1.58 -18.50
C GLY A 104 -3.12 0.22 -18.62
N GLY A 105 -4.41 0.25 -18.93
CA GLY A 105 -5.15 -0.93 -19.38
C GLY A 105 -4.87 -1.15 -20.87
N HIS A 106 -4.30 -2.31 -21.19
CA HIS A 106 -4.33 -2.82 -22.56
C HIS A 106 -5.78 -2.97 -23.03
#